data_AF-A0A1F6PNC0-F1
#
_entry.id   AF-A0A1F6PNC0-F1
#
_cell.length_a   1.000
_cell.length_b   1.000
_cell.length_c   1.000
_cell.angle_alpha   90.00
_cell.angle_beta   90.00
_cell.angle_gamma   90.00
#
_symmetry.space_group_name_H-M   'P 1'
#
loop_
_entity.id
_entity.type
_entity.pdbx_description
1 polymer ?
#
loop_
_entity_poly.entity_id
_entity_poly.type
_entity_poly.pdbx_seq_one_letter_code
_entity_poly.pdbx_strand_id
1 'polypeptide(L)'
;MKNIAKLSLFIIFLASLLVLWTISNPVLAQAMVLRENASNQCIKTSRIKINSINPTPETNPLGAYYPGFRGNNQLVIYTPGFGEYTNTNEFGKEAIVLEDKVFGFCGSNCYIPKNGFIVSGHGSAKKWINERLMEGAIVKINQNTMMLESTITPESYLYKAGQRINDSKKVIVDYKRTLPGYQSKISENYLNQAIQKYNEARYILDKSQYEAGRDLSNMALKMADMSFYYAVPAVQNELHGVWLRPIEKNQAEIVKTLDRLRRTGIDNIFLETYYQGYTIFPSSTMATYGIKQQRPEFEGWDPLQVWVNEAHKRNMKVQVWFQTFYVGNENISRNSKHTLSVYPEWANFQRKNADSNKPMPSISEHNGYFLDPANPNVQKFLTALLTEITTNYNVDGLNIDYIRYPKSLSQNFSGYLDTTWGYTAFARAEFKAQYGKDPVELELSDPLMSKWVAYRQDKVTDFVSRLRSIVGDKNIMISTVIFPGHQDTATTKLQNWSVWAQRGYVDAFTPLIMSSDKYMAGNSVREIRSLAGNNVCILSGLFEPFTAGSPADLIGQIASVRSEGSSGIILFDNAHISDDFIEALSARILRKD
;
A
#
# COMPACT_ATOMS: atom_id res chain seq x y z
N MET A 1 -33.55 53.65 3.06
CA MET A 1 -34.55 52.57 3.18
C MET A 1 -33.92 51.23 2.80
N LYS A 2 -33.75 50.37 3.81
CA LYS A 2 -33.64 48.90 3.77
C LYS A 2 -32.91 48.27 2.58
N ASN A 3 -31.56 48.29 2.59
CA ASN A 3 -30.75 47.12 2.16
C ASN A 3 -29.23 47.27 2.36
N ILE A 4 -28.73 48.43 2.79
CA ILE A 4 -27.28 48.59 3.08
C ILE A 4 -26.96 48.38 4.58
N ALA A 5 -27.96 48.42 5.47
CA ALA A 5 -27.77 48.21 6.90
C ALA A 5 -27.71 46.72 7.35
N LYS A 6 -27.98 45.75 6.46
CA LYS A 6 -27.93 44.31 6.79
C LYS A 6 -26.58 43.65 6.50
N LEU A 7 -25.72 44.26 5.69
CA LEU A 7 -24.40 43.71 5.38
C LEU A 7 -23.33 44.13 6.41
N SER A 8 -23.50 45.31 7.04
CA SER A 8 -22.57 45.81 8.06
C SER A 8 -22.78 45.17 9.44
N LEU A 9 -23.99 44.68 9.77
CA LEU A 9 -24.22 43.97 11.03
C LEU A 9 -23.77 42.50 11.01
N PHE A 10 -23.66 41.86 9.84
CA PHE A 10 -23.22 40.46 9.74
C PHE A 10 -21.69 40.32 9.89
N ILE A 11 -20.93 41.33 9.46
CA ILE A 11 -19.47 41.37 9.59
C ILE A 11 -19.04 41.69 11.03
N ILE A 12 -19.83 42.49 11.77
CA ILE A 12 -19.54 42.80 13.18
C ILE A 12 -19.93 41.64 14.11
N PHE A 13 -20.90 40.79 13.74
CA PHE A 13 -21.27 39.60 14.51
C PHE A 13 -20.27 38.44 14.34
N LEU A 14 -19.63 38.30 13.18
CA LEU A 14 -18.54 37.34 12.95
C LEU A 14 -17.21 37.77 13.61
N ALA A 15 -16.93 39.07 13.69
CA ALA A 15 -15.76 39.60 14.39
C ALA A 15 -15.86 39.51 15.92
N SER A 16 -17.07 39.59 16.49
CA SER A 16 -17.29 39.44 17.93
C SER A 16 -17.36 37.98 18.41
N LEU A 17 -17.69 37.02 17.52
CA LEU A 17 -17.58 35.59 17.80
C LEU A 17 -16.13 35.06 17.71
N LEU A 18 -15.25 35.70 16.94
CA LEU A 18 -13.81 35.39 16.94
C LEU A 18 -13.04 35.99 18.12
N VAL A 19 -13.54 37.09 18.71
CA VAL A 19 -12.88 37.77 19.85
C VAL A 19 -13.40 37.30 21.22
N LEU A 20 -14.54 36.60 21.27
CA LEU A 20 -15.05 35.98 22.50
C LEU A 20 -14.73 34.48 22.65
N TRP A 21 -14.08 33.86 21.66
CA TRP A 21 -13.52 32.49 21.81
C TRP A 21 -12.09 32.48 22.36
N THR A 22 -11.44 33.65 22.43
CA THR A 22 -10.08 33.82 22.95
C THR A 22 -10.02 34.19 24.43
N ILE A 23 -11.17 34.33 25.13
CA ILE A 23 -11.21 34.72 26.55
C ILE A 23 -12.18 33.82 27.33
N SER A 24 -11.91 32.52 27.39
CA SER A 24 -12.32 31.63 28.50
C SER A 24 -11.89 30.19 28.24
N ASN A 25 -10.59 29.94 28.18
CA ASN A 25 -10.00 28.62 28.47
C ASN A 25 -8.48 28.75 28.62
N PRO A 26 -7.93 28.84 29.84
CA PRO A 26 -6.49 28.92 30.06
C PRO A 26 -5.73 27.61 29.69
N VAL A 27 -6.41 26.61 29.15
CA VAL A 27 -5.83 25.29 28.81
C VAL A 27 -5.35 25.20 27.35
N LEU A 28 -5.72 26.14 26.47
CA LEU A 28 -5.41 26.07 25.02
C LEU A 28 -4.26 26.96 24.54
N ALA A 29 -3.61 27.72 25.43
CA ALA A 29 -2.49 28.61 25.08
C ALA A 29 -1.09 28.07 25.41
N GLN A 30 -0.97 26.83 25.90
CA GLN A 30 0.32 26.13 25.98
C GLN A 30 0.52 25.25 24.75
N ALA A 31 0.56 25.87 23.57
CA ALA A 31 1.49 25.38 22.56
C ALA A 31 2.88 25.54 23.17
N MET A 32 3.39 24.44 23.69
CA MET A 32 4.57 24.35 24.53
C MET A 32 5.80 24.76 23.72
N VAL A 33 6.13 26.06 23.75
CA VAL A 33 7.43 26.57 23.31
C VAL A 33 8.47 25.95 24.24
N LEU A 34 9.06 24.83 23.82
CA LEU A 34 10.30 24.33 24.40
C LEU A 34 11.33 25.43 24.17
N ARG A 35 11.67 26.19 25.22
CA ARG A 35 12.79 27.13 25.19
C ARG A 35 14.04 26.33 24.85
N GLU A 36 14.73 26.71 23.78
CA GLU A 36 16.04 26.19 23.45
C GLU A 36 17.05 26.69 24.50
N ASN A 37 17.26 25.88 25.54
CA ASN A 37 18.50 25.95 26.30
C ASN A 37 19.54 25.13 25.55
N ALA A 38 20.53 25.82 24.99
CA ALA A 38 21.67 25.25 24.30
C ALA A 38 22.56 24.44 25.27
N SER A 39 22.16 23.20 25.58
CA SER A 39 23.06 22.17 26.10
C SER A 39 22.50 20.75 25.94
N ASN A 40 21.74 20.45 24.86
CA ASN A 40 21.16 19.12 24.68
C ASN A 40 22.26 18.07 24.49
N GLN A 41 22.36 17.12 25.43
CA GLN A 41 23.28 15.99 25.29
C GLN A 41 22.89 15.19 24.04
N CYS A 42 23.78 15.18 23.06
CA CYS A 42 23.57 14.42 21.84
C CYS A 42 23.57 12.92 22.15
N ILE A 43 22.50 12.21 21.77
CA ILE A 43 22.46 10.74 21.83
C ILE A 43 23.13 10.16 20.59
N LYS A 44 22.83 10.73 19.42
CA LYS A 44 23.33 10.25 18.15
C LYS A 44 23.33 11.40 17.13
N THR A 45 24.49 11.62 16.52
CA THR A 45 24.61 12.44 15.30
C THR A 45 24.87 11.52 14.12
N SER A 46 24.26 11.81 12.97
CA SER A 46 24.47 11.06 11.73
C SER A 46 24.55 12.03 10.57
N ARG A 47 25.43 11.73 9.61
CA ARG A 47 25.64 12.56 8.43
C ARG A 47 25.51 11.75 7.16
N ILE A 48 25.03 12.37 6.10
CA ILE A 48 24.93 11.79 4.76
C ILE A 48 25.07 12.88 3.71
N LYS A 49 25.68 12.52 2.56
CA LYS A 49 25.78 13.41 1.41
C LYS A 49 24.44 13.52 0.70
N ILE A 50 24.05 14.73 0.35
CA ILE A 50 22.88 15.07 -0.45
C ILE A 50 23.30 15.02 -1.92
N ASN A 51 22.54 14.32 -2.75
CA ASN A 51 22.77 14.25 -4.19
C ASN A 51 22.36 15.54 -4.89
N SER A 52 21.20 16.10 -4.53
CA SER A 52 20.71 17.37 -5.08
C SER A 52 19.68 18.03 -4.14
N ILE A 53 19.48 19.34 -4.31
CA ILE A 53 18.40 20.11 -3.68
C ILE A 53 17.56 20.67 -4.82
N ASN A 54 16.26 20.39 -4.82
CA ASN A 54 15.32 20.69 -5.92
C ASN A 54 15.84 20.16 -7.26
N PRO A 55 15.90 18.82 -7.43
CA PRO A 55 16.56 18.18 -8.56
C PRO A 55 15.86 18.53 -9.89
N THR A 56 16.65 18.73 -10.94
CA THR A 56 16.19 18.80 -12.33
C THR A 56 16.99 17.78 -13.16
N PRO A 57 16.62 17.52 -14.42
CA PRO A 57 17.44 16.70 -15.31
C PRO A 57 18.90 17.18 -15.42
N GLU A 58 19.15 18.48 -15.30
CA GLU A 58 20.47 19.08 -15.36
C GLU A 58 21.24 18.95 -14.04
N THR A 59 20.57 19.20 -12.90
CA THR A 59 21.23 19.19 -11.58
C THR A 59 21.31 17.78 -10.98
N ASN A 60 20.53 16.82 -11.46
CA ASN A 60 20.59 15.42 -11.06
C ASN A 60 20.36 14.47 -12.26
N PRO A 61 21.30 14.38 -13.21
CA PRO A 61 21.12 13.63 -14.45
C PRO A 61 20.89 12.13 -14.25
N LEU A 62 21.45 11.54 -13.18
CA LEU A 62 21.20 10.14 -12.83
C LEU A 62 19.77 9.90 -12.31
N GLY A 63 19.15 10.94 -11.74
CA GLY A 63 17.76 10.91 -11.30
C GLY A 63 16.76 11.28 -12.39
N ALA A 64 17.19 11.87 -13.51
CA ALA A 64 16.34 12.46 -14.55
C ALA A 64 15.24 11.51 -15.08
N TYR A 65 15.53 10.21 -15.10
CA TYR A 65 14.62 9.18 -15.61
C TYR A 65 13.66 8.60 -14.56
N TYR A 66 13.70 9.11 -13.32
CA TYR A 66 12.92 8.62 -12.20
C TYR A 66 11.89 9.68 -11.75
N PRO A 67 10.70 9.26 -11.26
CA PRO A 67 9.73 10.18 -10.68
C PRO A 67 10.34 11.06 -9.58
N GLY A 68 10.04 12.36 -9.61
CA GLY A 68 10.61 13.37 -8.71
C GLY A 68 12.10 13.64 -8.92
N PHE A 69 12.69 13.10 -9.99
CA PHE A 69 14.13 13.18 -10.29
C PHE A 69 15.02 12.60 -9.17
N ARG A 70 14.55 11.56 -8.46
CA ARG A 70 15.30 10.82 -7.45
C ARG A 70 15.67 9.44 -7.96
N GLY A 71 16.94 9.27 -8.32
CA GLY A 71 17.49 8.00 -8.79
C GLY A 71 17.68 6.97 -7.68
N ASN A 72 18.07 5.76 -8.07
CA ASN A 72 18.35 4.68 -7.13
C ASN A 72 19.49 5.05 -6.15
N ASN A 73 19.36 4.67 -4.88
CA ASN A 73 20.32 4.93 -3.79
C ASN A 73 20.58 6.42 -3.49
N GLN A 74 19.79 7.35 -4.03
CA GLN A 74 20.00 8.78 -3.84
C GLN A 74 19.21 9.35 -2.65
N LEU A 75 19.81 10.36 -2.02
CA LEU A 75 19.18 11.26 -1.05
C LEU A 75 19.04 12.65 -1.68
N VAL A 76 17.82 13.18 -1.73
CA VAL A 76 17.49 14.44 -2.39
C VAL A 76 16.62 15.29 -1.46
N ILE A 77 16.76 16.62 -1.54
CA ILE A 77 15.96 17.55 -0.74
C ILE A 77 14.97 18.28 -1.64
N TYR A 78 13.71 18.37 -1.21
CA TYR A 78 12.70 19.20 -1.87
C TYR A 78 12.28 20.34 -0.95
N THR A 79 12.42 21.57 -1.42
CA THR A 79 11.95 22.79 -0.75
C THR A 79 10.74 23.34 -1.51
N PRO A 80 10.01 24.34 -0.97
CA PRO A 80 8.87 24.95 -1.66
C PRO A 80 9.19 25.48 -3.07
N GLY A 81 10.46 25.71 -3.39
CA GLY A 81 10.90 26.11 -4.73
C GLY A 81 10.82 24.99 -5.79
N PHE A 82 10.63 23.73 -5.40
CA PHE A 82 10.46 22.61 -6.34
C PHE A 82 9.03 22.50 -6.88
N GLY A 83 8.03 22.72 -6.01
CA GLY A 83 6.62 22.53 -6.32
C GLY A 83 5.80 22.23 -5.07
N GLU A 84 4.55 21.81 -5.27
CA GLU A 84 3.64 21.45 -4.18
C GLU A 84 3.90 20.05 -3.62
N TYR A 85 4.34 19.12 -4.48
CA TYR A 85 4.63 17.73 -4.13
C TYR A 85 5.99 17.28 -4.68
N THR A 86 6.59 16.26 -4.05
CA THR A 86 7.90 15.72 -4.48
C THR A 86 7.84 14.91 -5.78
N ASN A 87 6.65 14.43 -6.18
CA ASN A 87 6.43 13.60 -7.37
C ASN A 87 7.23 12.29 -7.41
N THR A 88 7.72 11.82 -6.25
CA THR A 88 8.50 10.59 -6.15
C THR A 88 7.63 9.33 -6.15
N ASN A 89 8.22 8.20 -6.52
CA ASN A 89 7.57 6.88 -6.46
C ASN A 89 7.60 6.25 -5.07
N GLU A 90 6.76 5.23 -4.88
CA GLU A 90 6.50 4.47 -3.66
C GLU A 90 7.70 3.71 -3.10
N PHE A 91 8.77 3.54 -3.87
CA PHE A 91 9.93 2.73 -3.48
C PHE A 91 10.85 3.45 -2.46
N GLY A 92 10.68 4.76 -2.26
CA GLY A 92 11.47 5.56 -1.32
C GLY A 92 10.91 5.68 0.09
N LYS A 93 11.43 6.64 0.84
CA LYS A 93 10.90 7.18 2.10
C LYS A 93 11.20 8.67 2.15
N GLU A 94 10.28 9.45 2.69
CA GLU A 94 10.40 10.90 2.79
C GLU A 94 10.15 11.36 4.24
N ALA A 95 11.02 12.23 4.76
CA ALA A 95 10.86 12.85 6.07
C ALA A 95 10.46 14.31 5.89
N ILE A 96 9.40 14.72 6.57
CA ILE A 96 8.88 16.08 6.57
C ILE A 96 9.61 16.86 7.67
N VAL A 97 10.32 17.92 7.30
CA VAL A 97 11.05 18.78 8.23
C VAL A 97 10.39 20.14 8.28
N LEU A 98 10.02 20.60 9.48
CA LEU A 98 9.49 21.94 9.75
C LEU A 98 10.48 22.69 10.64
N GLU A 99 10.92 23.87 10.20
CA GLU A 99 11.82 24.75 10.99
C GLU A 99 13.12 24.08 11.51
N ASP A 100 13.58 23.00 10.88
CA ASP A 100 14.74 22.14 11.25
C ASP A 100 14.43 20.92 12.13
N LYS A 101 13.17 20.64 12.46
CA LYS A 101 12.79 19.41 13.18
C LYS A 101 12.02 18.47 12.27
N VAL A 102 12.36 17.19 12.31
CA VAL A 102 11.57 16.15 11.67
C VAL A 102 10.19 16.12 12.34
N PHE A 103 9.17 16.56 11.62
CA PHE A 103 7.80 16.57 12.07
C PHE A 103 7.17 15.18 11.96
N GLY A 104 7.49 14.47 10.88
CA GLY A 104 6.89 13.19 10.57
C GLY A 104 7.51 12.59 9.32
N PHE A 105 6.96 11.46 8.90
CA PHE A 105 7.36 10.77 7.69
C PHE A 105 6.16 10.57 6.77
N CYS A 106 6.47 10.44 5.50
CA CYS A 106 5.53 10.09 4.46
C CYS A 106 6.22 9.10 3.51
N GLY A 107 5.44 8.27 2.82
CA GLY A 107 6.02 7.21 1.97
C GLY A 107 6.76 7.79 0.77
N SER A 108 6.02 8.49 -0.07
CA SER A 108 6.47 9.07 -1.34
C SER A 108 5.50 10.15 -1.79
N ASN A 109 5.93 10.99 -2.75
CA ASN A 109 5.11 12.06 -3.31
C ASN A 109 4.50 12.99 -2.23
N CYS A 110 5.31 13.42 -1.27
CA CYS A 110 4.81 14.18 -0.13
C CYS A 110 4.54 15.64 -0.47
N TYR A 111 3.53 16.21 0.20
CA TYR A 111 3.30 17.65 0.17
C TYR A 111 4.50 18.38 0.79
N ILE A 112 5.02 19.38 0.09
CA ILE A 112 6.18 20.14 0.54
C ILE A 112 5.70 21.31 1.41
N PRO A 113 6.04 21.33 2.71
CA PRO A 113 5.53 22.35 3.63
C PRO A 113 6.12 23.73 3.32
N LYS A 114 5.30 24.78 3.42
CA LYS A 114 5.71 26.17 3.13
C LYS A 114 6.85 26.67 4.03
N ASN A 115 6.90 26.24 5.29
CA ASN A 115 7.91 26.59 6.28
C ASN A 115 8.87 25.43 6.57
N GLY A 116 9.18 24.62 5.55
CA GLY A 116 10.00 23.42 5.73
C GLY A 116 10.56 22.85 4.44
N PHE A 117 10.97 21.59 4.50
CA PHE A 117 11.49 20.84 3.36
C PHE A 117 11.27 19.34 3.55
N ILE A 118 11.44 18.57 2.48
CA ILE A 118 11.37 17.11 2.48
C ILE A 118 12.77 16.54 2.30
N VAL A 119 13.16 15.60 3.17
CA VAL A 119 14.33 14.74 3.00
C VAL A 119 13.87 13.45 2.34
N SER A 120 14.28 13.20 1.12
CA SER A 120 13.77 12.09 0.31
C SER A 120 14.86 11.10 -0.07
N GLY A 121 14.63 9.81 0.18
CA GLY A 121 15.64 8.77 -0.04
C GLY A 121 15.10 7.55 -0.80
N HIS A 122 15.95 6.96 -1.65
CA HIS A 122 15.72 5.66 -2.29
C HIS A 122 16.83 4.67 -1.91
N GLY A 123 16.57 3.37 -1.93
CA GLY A 123 17.59 2.33 -1.72
C GLY A 123 18.40 2.53 -0.44
N SER A 124 19.72 2.64 -0.54
CA SER A 124 20.60 2.89 0.62
C SER A 124 20.29 4.19 1.37
N ALA A 125 19.85 5.26 0.67
CA ALA A 125 19.44 6.50 1.32
C ALA A 125 18.11 6.37 2.08
N LYS A 126 17.16 5.58 1.55
CA LYS A 126 15.94 5.20 2.29
C LYS A 126 16.30 4.46 3.58
N LYS A 127 17.22 3.50 3.49
CA LYS A 127 17.73 2.77 4.67
C LYS A 127 18.35 3.72 5.69
N TRP A 128 19.12 4.70 5.24
CA TRP A 128 19.67 5.74 6.13
C TRP A 128 18.57 6.56 6.80
N ILE A 129 17.53 7.01 6.08
CA ILE A 129 16.39 7.72 6.67
C ILE A 129 15.76 6.89 7.78
N ASN A 130 15.44 5.61 7.51
CA ASN A 130 14.81 4.72 8.49
C ASN A 130 15.68 4.48 9.74
N GLU A 131 17.00 4.44 9.61
CA GLU A 131 17.91 4.15 10.73
C GLU A 131 18.40 5.39 11.51
N ARG A 132 18.32 6.57 10.90
CA ARG A 132 19.04 7.78 11.36
C ARG A 132 18.16 9.01 11.54
N LEU A 133 16.92 9.00 11.04
CA LEU A 133 15.93 10.03 11.32
C LEU A 133 14.87 9.49 12.27
N MET A 134 14.33 10.36 13.11
CA MET A 134 13.15 10.12 13.93
C MET A 134 12.38 11.43 14.09
N GLU A 135 11.09 11.35 14.39
CA GLU A 135 10.31 12.52 14.79
C GLU A 135 10.97 13.24 15.95
N GLY A 136 11.06 14.57 15.87
CA GLY A 136 11.76 15.41 16.83
C GLY A 136 13.28 15.45 16.66
N ALA A 137 13.87 14.67 15.74
CA ALA A 137 15.27 14.84 15.39
C ALA A 137 15.51 16.21 14.74
N ILE A 138 16.64 16.82 15.04
CA ILE A 138 17.06 18.09 14.46
C ILE A 138 17.83 17.78 13.18
N VAL A 139 17.43 18.38 12.06
CA VAL A 139 18.04 18.20 10.74
C VAL A 139 18.61 19.53 10.27
N LYS A 140 19.91 19.54 9.94
CA LYS A 140 20.61 20.69 9.39
C LYS A 140 21.22 20.34 8.04
N ILE A 141 21.08 21.23 7.06
CA ILE A 141 21.67 21.09 5.73
C ILE A 141 22.79 22.12 5.57
N ASN A 142 23.99 21.64 5.27
CA ASN A 142 25.08 22.48 4.81
C ASN A 142 25.07 22.49 3.28
N GLN A 143 24.61 23.60 2.69
CA GLN A 143 24.49 23.75 1.24
C GLN A 143 25.86 23.81 0.54
N ASN A 144 26.90 24.31 1.21
CA ASN A 144 28.24 24.41 0.63
C ASN A 144 28.89 23.03 0.45
N THR A 145 28.70 22.13 1.43
CA THR A 145 29.26 20.77 1.39
C THR A 145 28.27 19.74 0.87
N MET A 146 27.03 20.14 0.62
CA MET A 146 25.91 19.24 0.28
C MET A 146 25.78 18.09 1.28
N MET A 147 25.84 18.41 2.57
CA MET A 147 25.73 17.43 3.67
C MET A 147 24.49 17.68 4.49
N LEU A 148 23.76 16.61 4.80
CA LEU A 148 22.70 16.59 5.79
C LEU A 148 23.25 16.01 7.09
N GLU A 149 23.00 16.71 8.20
CA GLU A 149 23.25 16.24 9.55
C GLU A 149 21.93 16.05 10.29
N SER A 150 21.75 14.90 10.92
CA SER A 150 20.66 14.60 11.85
C SER A 150 21.22 14.46 13.25
N THR A 151 20.58 15.09 14.22
CA THR A 151 20.90 14.99 15.64
C THR A 151 19.68 14.56 16.43
N ILE A 152 19.82 13.44 17.14
CA ILE A 152 18.81 12.90 18.05
C ILE A 152 19.21 13.28 19.47
N THR A 153 18.28 13.90 20.20
CA THR A 153 18.44 14.28 21.61
C THR A 153 17.35 13.61 22.46
N PRO A 154 17.48 13.61 23.79
CA PRO A 154 16.40 13.15 24.68
C PRO A 154 15.06 13.87 24.41
N GLU A 155 15.11 15.16 24.07
CA GLU A 155 13.93 15.96 23.72
C GLU A 155 13.28 15.50 22.41
N SER A 156 14.01 14.86 21.49
CA SER A 156 13.41 14.22 20.31
C SER A 156 12.44 13.10 20.71
N TYR A 157 12.77 12.32 21.73
CA TYR A 157 11.87 11.28 22.27
C TYR A 157 10.64 11.89 22.95
N LEU A 158 10.84 12.97 23.72
CA LEU A 158 9.75 13.70 24.33
C LEU A 158 8.81 14.27 23.27
N TYR A 159 9.36 14.88 22.21
CA TYR A 159 8.60 15.41 21.08
C TYR A 159 7.72 14.34 20.43
N LYS A 160 8.31 13.17 20.11
CA LYS A 160 7.58 12.03 19.53
C LYS A 160 6.45 11.56 20.44
N ALA A 161 6.69 11.44 21.75
CA ALA A 161 5.64 11.10 22.72
C ALA A 161 4.51 12.15 22.73
N GLY A 162 4.86 13.44 22.67
CA GLY A 162 3.90 14.54 22.62
C GLY A 162 3.01 14.50 21.36
N GLN A 163 3.60 14.24 20.18
CA GLN A 163 2.85 14.05 18.94
C GLN A 163 1.82 12.91 19.08
N ARG A 164 2.25 11.73 19.58
CA ARG A 164 1.37 10.58 19.78
C ARG A 164 0.25 10.83 20.79
N ILE A 165 0.54 11.56 21.88
CA ILE A 165 -0.47 11.98 22.86
C ILE A 165 -1.54 12.85 22.18
N ASN A 166 -1.13 13.78 21.32
CA ASN A 166 -2.05 14.65 20.59
C ASN A 166 -2.89 13.88 19.57
N ASP A 167 -2.28 12.96 18.82
CA ASP A 167 -3.00 12.09 17.90
C ASP A 167 -4.04 11.25 18.62
N SER A 168 -3.67 10.64 19.76
CA SER A 168 -4.61 9.84 20.56
C SER A 168 -5.76 10.69 21.12
N LYS A 169 -5.48 11.89 21.65
CA LYS A 169 -6.52 12.84 22.08
C LYS A 169 -7.51 13.14 20.95
N LYS A 170 -6.99 13.46 19.77
CA LYS A 170 -7.81 13.82 18.61
C LYS A 170 -8.72 12.67 18.22
N VAL A 171 -8.19 11.46 18.09
CA VAL A 171 -8.96 10.26 17.74
C VAL A 171 -10.05 9.96 18.78
N ILE A 172 -9.73 10.02 20.07
CA ILE A 172 -10.72 9.79 21.15
C ILE A 172 -11.85 10.83 21.07
N VAL A 173 -11.50 12.11 20.92
CA VAL A 173 -12.49 13.19 20.83
C VAL A 173 -13.36 13.04 19.58
N ASP A 174 -12.77 12.73 18.44
CA ASP A 174 -13.49 12.54 17.20
C ASP A 174 -14.50 11.38 17.32
N TYR A 175 -14.10 10.20 17.82
CA TYR A 175 -15.02 9.07 17.99
C TYR A 175 -16.08 9.29 19.07
N LYS A 176 -15.77 9.99 20.17
CA LYS A 176 -16.81 10.39 21.16
C LYS A 176 -17.90 11.24 20.52
N ARG A 177 -17.54 12.07 19.53
CA ARG A 177 -18.48 12.94 18.82
C ARG A 177 -19.26 12.19 17.74
N THR A 178 -18.61 11.29 17.00
CA THR A 178 -19.18 10.72 15.76
C THR A 178 -19.76 9.32 15.92
N LEU A 179 -19.39 8.57 16.96
CA LEU A 179 -19.79 7.18 17.15
C LEU A 179 -20.59 7.01 18.46
N PRO A 180 -21.93 6.94 18.39
CA PRO A 180 -22.77 6.63 19.55
C PRO A 180 -22.35 5.33 20.24
N GLY A 181 -22.26 5.35 21.57
CA GLY A 181 -21.84 4.17 22.35
C GLY A 181 -20.34 3.88 22.35
N TYR A 182 -19.51 4.77 21.78
CA TYR A 182 -18.05 4.61 21.78
C TYR A 182 -17.48 4.49 23.21
N GLN A 183 -16.75 3.40 23.44
CA GLN A 183 -16.11 3.07 24.71
C GLN A 183 -14.67 3.61 24.73
N SER A 184 -14.44 4.71 25.46
CA SER A 184 -13.13 5.38 25.54
C SER A 184 -12.32 5.05 26.79
N LYS A 185 -12.87 4.32 27.76
CA LYS A 185 -12.29 4.16 29.10
C LYS A 185 -10.84 3.64 29.08
N ILE A 186 -10.57 2.61 28.29
CA ILE A 186 -9.23 2.00 28.20
C ILE A 186 -8.24 2.97 27.54
N SER A 187 -8.61 3.56 26.41
CA SER A 187 -7.77 4.54 25.71
C SER A 187 -7.49 5.76 26.59
N GLU A 188 -8.49 6.30 27.29
CA GLU A 188 -8.31 7.45 28.19
C GLU A 188 -7.42 7.14 29.40
N ASN A 189 -7.49 5.91 29.92
CA ASN A 189 -6.60 5.49 31.00
C ASN A 189 -5.13 5.49 30.56
N TYR A 190 -4.84 4.92 29.37
CA TYR A 190 -3.49 4.97 28.80
C TYR A 190 -3.07 6.40 28.46
N LEU A 191 -3.99 7.22 27.94
CA LEU A 191 -3.73 8.62 27.65
C LEU A 191 -3.30 9.39 28.90
N ASN A 192 -3.99 9.20 30.01
CA ASN A 192 -3.67 9.86 31.27
C ASN A 192 -2.29 9.43 31.79
N GLN A 193 -1.97 8.13 31.72
CA GLN A 193 -0.64 7.61 32.06
C GLN A 193 0.45 8.20 31.14
N ALA A 194 0.18 8.33 29.85
CA ALA A 194 1.10 8.93 28.89
C ALA A 194 1.38 10.40 29.23
N ILE A 195 0.33 11.18 29.52
CA ILE A 195 0.44 12.60 29.91
C ILE A 195 1.24 12.74 31.22
N GLN A 196 0.99 11.86 32.20
CA GLN A 196 1.75 11.86 33.45
C GLN A 196 3.24 11.63 33.18
N LYS A 197 3.58 10.56 32.43
CA LYS A 197 4.98 10.23 32.10
C LYS A 197 5.65 11.31 31.25
N TYR A 198 4.91 11.93 30.34
CA TYR A 198 5.39 13.06 29.55
C TYR A 198 5.76 14.26 30.44
N ASN A 199 4.92 14.59 31.42
CA ASN A 199 5.20 15.68 32.36
C ASN A 199 6.39 15.38 33.28
N GLU A 200 6.51 14.13 33.76
CA GLU A 200 7.68 13.65 34.50
C GLU A 200 8.95 13.76 33.65
N ALA A 201 8.92 13.27 32.40
CA ALA A 201 10.02 13.34 31.47
C ALA A 201 10.49 14.77 31.22
N ARG A 202 9.55 15.69 30.94
CA ARG A 202 9.85 17.11 30.78
C ARG A 202 10.55 17.69 32.01
N TYR A 203 10.01 17.44 33.21
CA TYR A 203 10.59 17.95 34.45
C TYR A 203 12.02 17.46 34.69
N ILE A 204 12.29 16.19 34.37
CA ILE A 204 13.61 15.58 34.50
C ILE A 204 14.59 16.11 33.45
N LEU A 205 14.13 16.34 32.22
CA LEU A 205 14.93 16.96 31.15
C LEU A 205 15.26 18.43 31.44
N ASP A 206 14.34 19.19 32.04
CA ASP A 206 14.58 20.57 32.48
C ASP A 206 15.69 20.67 33.55
N LYS A 207 15.97 19.57 34.25
CA LYS A 207 17.08 19.43 35.21
C LYS A 207 18.35 18.83 34.59
N SER A 208 18.42 18.72 33.26
CA SER A 208 19.54 18.12 32.53
C SER A 208 19.82 16.66 32.90
N GLN A 209 18.81 15.92 33.39
CA GLN A 209 18.92 14.48 33.67
C GLN A 209 18.51 13.68 32.44
N TYR A 210 19.36 13.71 31.41
CA TYR A 210 19.04 13.30 30.05
C TYR A 210 18.67 11.82 29.87
N GLU A 211 19.38 10.89 30.52
CA GLU A 211 19.11 9.45 30.40
C GLU A 211 17.75 9.09 31.00
N ALA A 212 17.49 9.51 32.25
CA ALA A 212 16.21 9.31 32.91
C ALA A 212 15.05 10.01 32.16
N GLY A 213 15.30 11.21 31.62
CA GLY A 213 14.32 11.94 30.81
C GLY A 213 13.98 11.22 29.49
N ARG A 214 14.97 10.62 28.83
CA ARG A 214 14.76 9.79 27.64
C ARG A 214 13.93 8.54 27.98
N ASP A 215 14.26 7.84 29.06
CA ASP A 215 13.58 6.62 29.44
C ASP A 215 12.11 6.88 29.82
N LEU A 216 11.84 7.97 30.56
CA LEU A 216 10.48 8.43 30.82
C LEU A 216 9.74 8.86 29.54
N SER A 217 10.43 9.47 28.58
CA SER A 217 9.86 9.82 27.28
C SER A 217 9.45 8.58 26.48
N ASN A 218 10.25 7.52 26.51
CA ASN A 218 9.92 6.23 25.90
C ASN A 218 8.71 5.58 26.59
N MET A 219 8.62 5.64 27.93
CA MET A 219 7.44 5.16 28.65
C MET A 219 6.19 5.97 28.27
N ALA A 220 6.31 7.30 28.15
CA ALA A 220 5.23 8.16 27.70
C ALA A 220 4.77 7.80 26.28
N LEU A 221 5.71 7.60 25.35
CA LEU A 221 5.40 7.16 23.99
C LEU A 221 4.68 5.81 23.98
N LYS A 222 5.18 4.80 24.70
CA LYS A 222 4.54 3.48 24.77
C LYS A 222 3.11 3.57 25.28
N MET A 223 2.85 4.36 26.32
CA MET A 223 1.49 4.56 26.83
C MET A 223 0.62 5.34 25.84
N ALA A 224 1.19 6.31 25.13
CA ALA A 224 0.48 7.07 24.10
C ALA A 224 0.12 6.19 22.89
N ASP A 225 1.01 5.28 22.48
CA ASP A 225 0.76 4.29 21.44
C ASP A 225 -0.36 3.34 21.85
N MET A 226 -0.32 2.77 23.06
CA MET A 226 -1.41 1.94 23.58
C MET A 226 -2.74 2.71 23.61
N SER A 227 -2.72 3.97 24.07
CA SER A 227 -3.88 4.84 24.03
C SER A 227 -4.43 4.99 22.61
N PHE A 228 -3.56 5.21 21.62
CA PHE A 228 -3.93 5.33 20.21
C PHE A 228 -4.51 4.02 19.65
N TYR A 229 -3.91 2.87 19.96
CA TYR A 229 -4.36 1.56 19.49
C TYR A 229 -5.75 1.21 20.02
N TYR A 230 -6.03 1.50 21.29
CA TYR A 230 -7.35 1.31 21.89
C TYR A 230 -8.38 2.36 21.49
N ALA A 231 -7.93 3.52 20.96
CA ALA A 231 -8.82 4.61 20.57
C ALA A 231 -9.54 4.36 19.23
N VAL A 232 -8.97 3.54 18.35
CA VAL A 232 -9.61 3.19 17.08
C VAL A 232 -10.50 1.95 17.29
N PRO A 233 -11.84 2.08 17.21
CA PRO A 233 -12.73 0.94 17.44
C PRO A 233 -12.69 -0.04 16.25
N ALA A 234 -13.06 -1.28 16.51
CA ALA A 234 -13.44 -2.20 15.45
C ALA A 234 -14.77 -1.78 14.81
N VAL A 235 -14.93 -2.14 13.54
CA VAL A 235 -16.14 -1.90 12.77
C VAL A 235 -16.90 -3.23 12.63
N GLN A 236 -18.20 -3.20 12.94
CA GLN A 236 -19.04 -4.39 12.81
C GLN A 236 -19.18 -4.78 11.34
N ASN A 237 -19.14 -6.09 11.06
CA ASN A 237 -19.23 -6.67 9.71
C ASN A 237 -18.11 -6.25 8.74
N GLU A 238 -17.03 -5.64 9.23
CA GLU A 238 -15.82 -5.40 8.44
C GLU A 238 -15.07 -6.72 8.23
N LEU A 239 -14.54 -6.89 7.02
CA LEU A 239 -13.67 -8.01 6.67
C LEU A 239 -12.25 -7.71 7.15
N HIS A 240 -11.62 -8.65 7.86
CA HIS A 240 -10.24 -8.52 8.32
C HIS A 240 -9.38 -9.63 7.72
N GLY A 241 -8.52 -9.23 6.78
CA GLY A 241 -7.75 -10.13 5.94
C GLY A 241 -6.24 -9.97 6.07
N VAL A 242 -5.52 -10.99 5.62
CA VAL A 242 -4.08 -10.92 5.37
C VAL A 242 -3.73 -11.69 4.10
N TRP A 243 -2.91 -11.10 3.23
CA TRP A 243 -2.26 -11.85 2.16
C TRP A 243 -1.14 -12.72 2.72
N LEU A 244 -1.12 -13.98 2.33
CA LEU A 244 -0.23 -14.98 2.89
C LEU A 244 0.34 -15.86 1.79
N ARG A 245 1.65 -15.75 1.58
CA ARG A 245 2.42 -16.77 0.85
C ARG A 245 2.71 -17.94 1.80
N PRO A 246 2.23 -19.16 1.51
CA PRO A 246 2.48 -20.29 2.41
C PRO A 246 3.95 -20.66 2.40
N ILE A 247 4.48 -20.92 3.59
CA ILE A 247 5.84 -21.46 3.81
C ILE A 247 5.83 -22.66 4.77
N GLU A 248 4.67 -22.93 5.36
CA GLU A 248 4.41 -23.96 6.34
C GLU A 248 4.58 -25.35 5.71
N LYS A 249 5.25 -26.24 6.44
CA LYS A 249 5.67 -27.56 5.93
C LYS A 249 4.74 -28.69 6.35
N ASN A 250 3.83 -28.42 7.27
CA ASN A 250 2.93 -29.41 7.85
C ASN A 250 1.72 -28.73 8.51
N GLN A 251 0.73 -29.54 8.89
CA GLN A 251 -0.49 -29.07 9.55
C GLN A 251 -0.24 -28.31 10.85
N ALA A 252 0.75 -28.70 11.66
CA ALA A 252 1.01 -28.04 12.95
C ALA A 252 1.53 -26.60 12.76
N GLU A 253 2.35 -26.36 11.73
CA GLU A 253 2.80 -25.02 11.37
C GLU A 253 1.64 -24.15 10.85
N ILE A 254 0.77 -24.71 9.99
CA ILE A 254 -0.46 -24.03 9.53
C ILE A 254 -1.34 -23.62 10.72
N VAL A 255 -1.58 -24.55 11.65
CA VAL A 255 -2.33 -24.30 12.89
C VAL A 255 -1.71 -23.15 13.69
N LYS A 256 -0.39 -23.16 13.88
CA LYS A 256 0.31 -22.09 14.61
C LYS A 256 0.15 -20.73 13.94
N THR A 257 0.22 -20.67 12.60
CA THR A 257 0.02 -19.43 11.85
C THR A 257 -1.42 -18.94 11.98
N LEU A 258 -2.42 -19.81 11.83
CA LEU A 258 -3.82 -19.46 12.00
C LEU A 258 -4.14 -18.98 13.42
N ASP A 259 -3.63 -19.64 14.46
CA ASP A 259 -3.82 -19.25 15.86
C ASP A 259 -3.16 -17.89 16.16
N ARG A 260 -2.00 -17.61 15.55
CA ARG A 260 -1.34 -16.30 15.66
C ARG A 260 -2.20 -15.20 15.06
N LEU A 261 -2.73 -15.41 13.85
CA LEU A 261 -3.54 -14.42 13.14
C LEU A 261 -4.90 -14.20 13.80
N ARG A 262 -5.53 -15.27 14.30
CA ARG A 262 -6.82 -15.18 14.99
C ARG A 262 -6.77 -14.25 16.21
N ARG A 263 -5.64 -14.19 16.93
CA ARG A 263 -5.46 -13.31 18.10
C ARG A 263 -5.61 -11.82 17.79
N THR A 264 -5.37 -11.41 16.55
CA THR A 264 -5.49 -10.01 16.15
C THR A 264 -6.92 -9.64 15.75
N GLY A 265 -7.79 -10.62 15.48
CA GLY A 265 -9.12 -10.40 14.89
C GLY A 265 -9.17 -10.60 13.36
N ILE A 266 -8.06 -11.01 12.74
CA ILE A 266 -8.04 -11.47 11.35
C ILE A 266 -8.84 -12.76 11.23
N ASP A 267 -9.76 -12.80 10.26
CA ASP A 267 -10.66 -13.92 10.01
C ASP A 267 -10.69 -14.34 8.53
N ASN A 268 -9.93 -13.69 7.65
CA ASN A 268 -9.81 -14.04 6.23
C ASN A 268 -8.33 -14.23 5.83
N ILE A 269 -7.99 -15.39 5.30
CA ILE A 269 -6.65 -15.68 4.76
C ILE A 269 -6.70 -15.60 3.24
N PHE A 270 -6.02 -14.61 2.66
CA PHE A 270 -5.81 -14.51 1.22
C PHE A 270 -4.57 -15.33 0.86
N LEU A 271 -4.80 -16.64 0.71
CA LEU A 271 -3.76 -17.66 0.58
C LEU A 271 -3.25 -17.73 -0.86
N GLU A 272 -1.97 -17.45 -1.06
CA GLU A 272 -1.33 -17.51 -2.38
C GLU A 272 -1.31 -18.97 -2.88
N THR A 273 -2.28 -19.30 -3.73
CA THR A 273 -2.63 -20.68 -4.08
C THR A 273 -2.06 -21.09 -5.44
N TYR A 274 -2.00 -20.13 -6.37
CA TYR A 274 -1.31 -20.25 -7.65
C TYR A 274 -0.41 -19.04 -7.83
N TYR A 275 0.91 -19.25 -7.80
CA TYR A 275 1.89 -18.19 -7.94
C TYR A 275 3.17 -18.65 -8.61
N GLN A 276 3.78 -17.73 -9.35
CA GLN A 276 4.97 -17.98 -10.16
C GLN A 276 4.82 -19.20 -11.07
N GLY A 277 3.62 -19.44 -11.60
CA GLY A 277 3.35 -20.56 -12.50
C GLY A 277 3.15 -21.92 -11.84
N TYR A 278 3.00 -21.98 -10.51
CA TYR A 278 2.78 -23.23 -9.78
C TYR A 278 1.60 -23.16 -8.82
N THR A 279 0.93 -24.29 -8.62
CA THR A 279 -0.03 -24.49 -7.54
C THR A 279 0.66 -24.93 -6.26
N ILE A 280 0.04 -24.62 -5.11
CA ILE A 280 0.46 -25.16 -3.81
C ILE A 280 -0.07 -26.57 -3.55
N PHE A 281 -1.01 -27.06 -4.36
CA PHE A 281 -1.65 -28.36 -4.27
C PHE A 281 -1.35 -29.21 -5.53
N PRO A 282 -1.49 -30.55 -5.49
CA PRO A 282 -1.21 -31.43 -6.63
C PRO A 282 -2.30 -31.33 -7.71
N SER A 283 -2.18 -30.36 -8.61
CA SER A 283 -3.21 -30.07 -9.62
C SER A 283 -3.23 -31.08 -10.76
N SER A 284 -4.42 -31.62 -11.01
CA SER A 284 -4.75 -32.47 -12.17
C SER A 284 -4.81 -31.66 -13.47
N THR A 285 -5.23 -30.39 -13.42
CA THR A 285 -5.18 -29.49 -14.58
C THR A 285 -3.74 -29.27 -15.02
N MET A 286 -2.85 -28.91 -14.09
CA MET A 286 -1.43 -28.73 -14.39
C MET A 286 -0.83 -30.01 -15.02
N ALA A 287 -1.17 -31.18 -14.49
CA ALA A 287 -0.77 -32.47 -15.02
C ALA A 287 -1.23 -32.69 -16.47
N THR A 288 -2.49 -32.38 -16.75
CA THR A 288 -3.13 -32.55 -18.08
C THR A 288 -2.42 -31.72 -19.15
N TYR A 289 -1.93 -30.54 -18.77
CA TYR A 289 -1.16 -29.65 -19.63
C TYR A 289 0.34 -29.99 -19.65
N GLY A 290 0.79 -31.07 -18.99
CA GLY A 290 2.21 -31.45 -18.93
C GLY A 290 3.10 -30.50 -18.12
N ILE A 291 2.49 -29.56 -17.40
CA ILE A 291 3.17 -28.58 -16.54
C ILE A 291 3.43 -29.23 -15.17
N LYS A 292 4.43 -28.73 -14.43
CA LYS A 292 4.69 -29.18 -13.06
C LYS A 292 3.42 -29.05 -12.20
N GLN A 293 2.98 -30.15 -11.60
CA GLN A 293 1.69 -30.25 -10.92
C GLN A 293 1.56 -29.44 -9.64
N GLN A 294 2.69 -29.13 -9.00
CA GLN A 294 2.77 -28.49 -7.69
C GLN A 294 4.17 -27.93 -7.50
N ARG A 295 4.30 -26.94 -6.62
CA ARG A 295 5.61 -26.47 -6.15
C ARG A 295 6.42 -27.58 -5.47
N PRO A 296 7.74 -27.70 -5.76
CA PRO A 296 8.59 -28.73 -5.18
C PRO A 296 8.57 -28.79 -3.65
N GLU A 297 8.51 -27.64 -2.97
CA GLU A 297 8.49 -27.56 -1.50
C GLU A 297 7.23 -28.17 -0.85
N PHE A 298 6.17 -28.40 -1.62
CA PHE A 298 4.92 -28.97 -1.15
C PHE A 298 4.68 -30.40 -1.66
N GLU A 299 5.64 -30.98 -2.39
CA GLU A 299 5.50 -32.34 -2.92
C GLU A 299 5.24 -33.35 -1.79
N GLY A 300 4.31 -34.27 -2.05
CA GLY A 300 3.95 -35.35 -1.12
C GLY A 300 2.78 -35.03 -0.20
N TRP A 301 2.20 -33.82 -0.26
CA TRP A 301 0.98 -33.48 0.49
C TRP A 301 0.17 -32.36 -0.20
N ASP A 302 -1.04 -32.10 0.31
CA ASP A 302 -1.93 -31.04 -0.17
C ASP A 302 -2.09 -29.94 0.90
N PRO A 303 -1.25 -28.89 0.87
CA PRO A 303 -1.37 -27.74 1.75
C PRO A 303 -2.71 -27.02 1.65
N LEU A 304 -3.27 -26.85 0.44
CA LEU A 304 -4.52 -26.09 0.27
C LEU A 304 -5.66 -26.76 1.04
N GLN A 305 -5.77 -28.08 0.95
CA GLN A 305 -6.77 -28.83 1.70
C GLN A 305 -6.61 -28.65 3.21
N VAL A 306 -5.37 -28.67 3.71
CA VAL A 306 -5.08 -28.51 5.15
C VAL A 306 -5.40 -27.09 5.61
N TRP A 307 -5.02 -26.07 4.84
CA TRP A 307 -5.35 -24.66 5.12
C TRP A 307 -6.86 -24.43 5.23
N VAL A 308 -7.63 -24.90 4.25
CA VAL A 308 -9.10 -24.79 4.25
C VAL A 308 -9.69 -25.46 5.50
N ASN A 309 -9.31 -26.71 5.77
CA ASN A 309 -9.86 -27.46 6.90
C ASN A 309 -9.51 -26.82 8.25
N GLU A 310 -8.27 -26.39 8.46
CA GLU A 310 -7.82 -25.82 9.74
C GLU A 310 -8.31 -24.39 9.97
N ALA A 311 -8.48 -23.60 8.90
CA ALA A 311 -9.07 -22.27 8.98
C ALA A 311 -10.55 -22.35 9.37
N HIS A 312 -11.31 -23.25 8.74
CA HIS A 312 -12.74 -23.42 9.02
C HIS A 312 -13.01 -23.88 10.46
N LYS A 313 -12.17 -24.77 11.03
CA LYS A 313 -12.22 -25.12 12.46
C LYS A 313 -12.11 -23.92 13.40
N ARG A 314 -11.53 -22.82 12.91
CA ARG A 314 -11.31 -21.58 13.65
C ARG A 314 -12.27 -20.46 13.26
N ASN A 315 -13.31 -20.75 12.48
CA ASN A 315 -14.21 -19.76 11.87
C ASN A 315 -13.47 -18.71 11.04
N MET A 316 -12.34 -19.09 10.44
CA MET A 316 -11.59 -18.26 9.50
C MET A 316 -11.88 -18.73 8.09
N LYS A 317 -11.89 -17.81 7.13
CA LYS A 317 -12.16 -18.05 5.73
C LYS A 317 -10.89 -18.13 4.91
N VAL A 318 -10.88 -18.93 3.84
CA VAL A 318 -9.77 -19.01 2.88
C VAL A 318 -10.20 -18.41 1.54
N GLN A 319 -9.56 -17.30 1.19
CA GLN A 319 -9.66 -16.60 -0.08
C GLN A 319 -8.49 -17.05 -0.96
N VAL A 320 -8.76 -17.64 -2.12
CA VAL A 320 -7.73 -18.09 -3.07
C VAL A 320 -7.06 -16.87 -3.68
N TRP A 321 -5.82 -16.58 -3.34
CA TRP A 321 -5.01 -15.57 -4.03
C TRP A 321 -4.31 -16.21 -5.25
N PHE A 322 -4.70 -15.77 -6.44
CA PHE A 322 -4.37 -16.41 -7.71
C PHE A 322 -3.66 -15.44 -8.67
N GLN A 323 -2.39 -15.67 -8.98
CA GLN A 323 -1.64 -14.89 -9.96
C GLN A 323 -2.03 -15.31 -11.38
N THR A 324 -2.83 -14.50 -12.07
CA THR A 324 -3.52 -14.92 -13.30
C THR A 324 -2.58 -15.05 -14.49
N PHE A 325 -2.06 -13.92 -14.99
CA PHE A 325 -1.22 -13.92 -16.19
C PHE A 325 0.28 -13.92 -15.87
N TYR A 326 0.67 -13.73 -14.60
CA TYR A 326 2.08 -13.76 -14.19
C TYR A 326 2.51 -15.18 -13.82
N VAL A 327 3.61 -15.65 -14.40
CA VAL A 327 4.13 -17.01 -14.17
C VAL A 327 5.54 -17.02 -13.60
N GLY A 328 5.94 -15.96 -12.91
CA GLY A 328 7.18 -15.94 -12.14
C GLY A 328 8.41 -15.54 -12.92
N ASN A 329 9.54 -15.45 -12.21
CA ASN A 329 10.84 -15.00 -12.73
C ASN A 329 11.87 -16.13 -12.80
N GLU A 330 11.42 -17.38 -12.73
CA GLU A 330 12.28 -18.54 -12.87
C GLU A 330 12.90 -18.57 -14.28
N ASN A 331 14.16 -19.01 -14.37
CA ASN A 331 14.80 -19.23 -15.66
C ASN A 331 14.19 -20.47 -16.34
N ILE A 332 13.26 -20.23 -17.25
CA ILE A 332 12.49 -21.27 -17.94
C ILE A 332 13.38 -22.28 -18.69
N SER A 333 14.56 -21.88 -19.16
CA SER A 333 15.49 -22.80 -19.86
C SER A 333 16.03 -23.92 -18.97
N ARG A 334 15.96 -23.76 -17.64
CA ARG A 334 16.38 -24.76 -16.65
C ARG A 334 15.23 -25.63 -16.15
N ASN A 335 14.02 -25.39 -16.62
CA ASN A 335 12.84 -26.10 -16.18
C ASN A 335 11.95 -26.46 -17.36
N SER A 336 12.08 -27.70 -17.82
CA SER A 336 11.30 -28.21 -18.96
C SER A 336 9.80 -28.33 -18.69
N LYS A 337 9.37 -28.27 -17.42
CA LYS A 337 7.96 -28.35 -17.02
C LYS A 337 7.38 -27.02 -16.56
N HIS A 338 8.09 -25.92 -16.76
CA HIS A 338 7.53 -24.57 -16.59
C HIS A 338 6.51 -24.28 -17.70
N THR A 339 5.45 -23.52 -17.40
CA THR A 339 4.36 -23.22 -18.36
C THR A 339 4.85 -22.74 -19.72
N LEU A 340 5.78 -21.77 -19.75
CA LEU A 340 6.35 -21.23 -20.99
C LEU A 340 7.49 -22.07 -21.60
N SER A 341 7.94 -23.13 -20.91
CA SER A 341 8.82 -24.14 -21.52
C SER A 341 8.00 -25.16 -22.30
N VAL A 342 6.82 -25.51 -21.78
CA VAL A 342 5.86 -26.41 -22.44
C VAL A 342 5.12 -25.68 -23.56
N TYR A 343 4.68 -24.44 -23.31
CA TYR A 343 3.91 -23.62 -24.24
C TYR A 343 4.56 -22.24 -24.46
N PRO A 344 5.68 -22.17 -25.20
CA PRO A 344 6.36 -20.89 -25.47
C PRO A 344 5.47 -19.90 -26.23
N GLU A 345 4.52 -20.37 -27.02
CA GLU A 345 3.56 -19.56 -27.78
C GLU A 345 2.50 -18.88 -26.91
N TRP A 346 2.44 -19.18 -25.61
CA TRP A 346 1.59 -18.49 -24.65
C TRP A 346 2.23 -17.22 -24.08
N ALA A 347 3.51 -16.97 -24.38
CA ALA A 347 4.23 -15.81 -23.87
C ALA A 347 3.68 -14.48 -24.41
N ASN A 348 3.73 -13.46 -23.57
CA ASN A 348 3.41 -12.09 -23.93
C ASN A 348 4.66 -11.36 -24.49
N PHE A 349 4.47 -10.39 -25.38
CA PHE A 349 5.55 -9.67 -26.05
C PHE A 349 5.35 -8.15 -26.05
N GLN A 350 6.45 -7.42 -25.89
CA GLN A 350 6.52 -5.98 -26.11
C GLN A 350 6.52 -5.64 -27.60
N ARG A 351 6.06 -4.43 -27.97
CA ARG A 351 6.07 -3.96 -29.36
C ARG A 351 7.45 -4.10 -30.01
N LYS A 352 8.52 -3.67 -29.33
CA LYS A 352 9.90 -3.75 -29.84
C LYS A 352 10.38 -5.17 -30.12
N ASN A 353 9.69 -6.17 -29.56
CA ASN A 353 9.99 -7.59 -29.69
C ASN A 353 8.84 -8.34 -30.38
N ALA A 354 7.97 -7.67 -31.14
CA ALA A 354 6.74 -8.24 -31.69
C ALA A 354 6.97 -9.40 -32.68
N ASP A 355 8.17 -9.49 -33.25
CA ASP A 355 8.57 -10.57 -34.17
C ASP A 355 9.44 -11.65 -33.47
N SER A 356 9.63 -11.54 -32.16
CA SER A 356 10.30 -12.57 -31.35
C SER A 356 9.38 -13.78 -31.16
N ASN A 357 9.97 -14.97 -31.14
CA ASN A 357 9.30 -16.22 -30.78
C ASN A 357 9.80 -16.81 -29.45
N LYS A 358 10.66 -16.08 -28.73
CA LYS A 358 11.23 -16.52 -27.44
C LYS A 358 10.57 -15.78 -26.30
N PRO A 359 10.00 -16.46 -25.29
CA PRO A 359 9.47 -15.80 -24.10
C PRO A 359 10.48 -14.83 -23.48
N MET A 360 10.01 -13.64 -23.09
CA MET A 360 10.86 -12.60 -22.51
C MET A 360 10.30 -12.11 -21.17
N PRO A 361 11.17 -11.89 -20.16
CA PRO A 361 10.73 -11.38 -18.89
C PRO A 361 10.46 -9.87 -18.97
N SER A 362 9.56 -9.39 -18.11
CA SER A 362 9.32 -7.97 -17.91
C SER A 362 10.25 -7.41 -16.83
N ILE A 363 11.13 -6.49 -17.24
CA ILE A 363 12.07 -5.81 -16.33
C ILE A 363 11.30 -4.99 -15.26
N SER A 364 10.17 -4.39 -15.63
CA SER A 364 9.34 -3.58 -14.72
C SER A 364 8.55 -4.41 -13.72
N GLU A 365 8.51 -5.74 -13.87
CA GLU A 365 7.73 -6.68 -13.06
C GLU A 365 8.65 -7.77 -12.49
N HIS A 366 9.73 -7.35 -11.83
CA HIS A 366 10.67 -8.24 -11.13
C HIS A 366 11.34 -9.30 -12.03
N ASN A 367 11.56 -8.97 -13.31
CA ASN A 367 12.05 -9.90 -14.34
C ASN A 367 11.17 -11.15 -14.48
N GLY A 368 9.86 -11.02 -14.27
CA GLY A 368 8.92 -12.13 -14.42
C GLY A 368 8.31 -12.23 -15.81
N TYR A 369 7.89 -13.44 -16.16
CA TYR A 369 7.22 -13.77 -17.41
C TYR A 369 5.71 -13.66 -17.26
N PHE A 370 5.06 -13.32 -18.38
CA PHE A 370 3.61 -13.23 -18.45
C PHE A 370 3.06 -14.06 -19.61
N LEU A 371 1.93 -14.69 -19.35
CA LEU A 371 1.06 -15.26 -20.36
C LEU A 371 0.30 -14.14 -21.09
N ASP A 372 -0.05 -14.36 -22.35
CA ASP A 372 -0.83 -13.41 -23.13
C ASP A 372 -2.34 -13.52 -22.86
N PRO A 373 -2.99 -12.47 -22.31
CA PRO A 373 -4.45 -12.45 -22.14
C PRO A 373 -5.23 -12.63 -23.44
N ALA A 374 -4.67 -12.27 -24.60
CA ALA A 374 -5.39 -12.44 -25.87
C ALA A 374 -5.43 -13.91 -26.33
N ASN A 375 -4.51 -14.76 -25.86
CA ASN A 375 -4.43 -16.15 -26.30
C ASN A 375 -5.58 -17.01 -25.71
N PRO A 376 -6.46 -17.60 -26.54
CA PRO A 376 -7.61 -18.37 -26.06
C PRO A 376 -7.23 -19.64 -25.28
N ASN A 377 -6.06 -20.23 -25.56
CA ASN A 377 -5.59 -21.41 -24.83
C ASN A 377 -5.15 -21.05 -23.40
N VAL A 378 -4.53 -19.89 -23.21
CA VAL A 378 -4.21 -19.33 -21.88
C VAL A 378 -5.50 -19.11 -21.09
N GLN A 379 -6.50 -18.48 -21.71
CA GLN A 379 -7.80 -18.22 -21.10
C GLN A 379 -8.49 -19.51 -20.65
N LYS A 380 -8.46 -20.56 -21.50
CA LYS A 380 -9.01 -21.89 -21.18
C LYS A 380 -8.26 -22.58 -20.05
N PHE A 381 -6.94 -22.56 -20.08
CA PHE A 381 -6.09 -23.18 -19.05
C PHE A 381 -6.35 -22.56 -17.66
N LEU A 382 -6.31 -21.24 -17.55
CA LEU A 382 -6.51 -20.54 -16.27
C LEU A 382 -7.95 -20.72 -15.75
N THR A 383 -8.94 -20.74 -16.65
CA THR A 383 -10.34 -21.05 -16.31
C THR A 383 -10.48 -22.47 -15.76
N ALA A 384 -9.83 -23.45 -16.40
CA ALA A 384 -9.83 -24.84 -15.93
C ALA A 384 -9.20 -24.97 -14.54
N LEU A 385 -8.09 -24.25 -14.28
CA LEU A 385 -7.42 -24.29 -12.98
C LEU A 385 -8.27 -23.68 -11.86
N LEU A 386 -8.92 -22.54 -12.11
CA LEU A 386 -9.87 -21.96 -11.15
C LEU A 386 -11.11 -22.87 -10.95
N THR A 387 -11.56 -23.55 -12.00
CA THR A 387 -12.65 -24.53 -11.92
C THR A 387 -12.26 -25.72 -11.05
N GLU A 388 -11.05 -26.25 -11.20
CA GLU A 388 -10.52 -27.31 -10.34
C GLU A 388 -10.52 -26.87 -8.86
N ILE A 389 -10.00 -25.68 -8.57
CA ILE A 389 -9.96 -25.15 -7.20
C ILE A 389 -11.37 -25.04 -6.60
N THR A 390 -12.28 -24.38 -7.30
CA THR A 390 -13.66 -24.14 -6.81
C THR A 390 -14.55 -25.37 -6.79
N THR A 391 -14.14 -26.46 -7.44
CA THR A 391 -14.84 -27.74 -7.44
C THR A 391 -14.33 -28.65 -6.33
N ASN A 392 -13.02 -28.68 -6.12
CA ASN A 392 -12.40 -29.67 -5.23
C ASN A 392 -12.19 -29.15 -3.80
N TYR A 393 -12.18 -27.82 -3.59
CA TYR A 393 -11.91 -27.22 -2.29
C TYR A 393 -13.07 -26.32 -1.85
N ASN A 394 -13.42 -26.40 -0.56
CA ASN A 394 -14.41 -25.53 0.07
C ASN A 394 -13.83 -24.14 0.38
N VAL A 395 -13.42 -23.40 -0.65
CA VAL A 395 -12.86 -22.06 -0.51
C VAL A 395 -13.98 -21.02 -0.37
N ASP A 396 -13.69 -19.90 0.30
CA ASP A 396 -14.67 -18.86 0.63
C ASP A 396 -14.68 -17.70 -0.37
N GLY A 397 -13.64 -17.61 -1.21
CA GLY A 397 -13.58 -16.61 -2.26
C GLY A 397 -12.37 -16.77 -3.18
N LEU A 398 -12.42 -16.05 -4.28
CA LEU A 398 -11.35 -15.90 -5.26
C LEU A 398 -10.83 -14.46 -5.19
N ASN A 399 -9.53 -14.30 -5.03
CA ASN A 399 -8.80 -13.04 -5.10
C ASN A 399 -7.84 -13.10 -6.29
N ILE A 400 -8.29 -12.52 -7.40
CA ILE A 400 -7.63 -12.62 -8.70
C ILE A 400 -6.60 -11.49 -8.82
N ASP A 401 -5.33 -11.87 -8.83
CA ASP A 401 -4.17 -10.98 -8.93
C ASP A 401 -3.50 -11.13 -10.31
N TYR A 402 -2.60 -10.20 -10.64
CA TYR A 402 -1.93 -10.10 -11.94
C TYR A 402 -2.91 -10.22 -13.13
N ILE A 403 -4.15 -9.74 -12.92
CA ILE A 403 -5.21 -9.67 -13.92
C ILE A 403 -5.04 -8.42 -14.77
N ARG A 404 -3.92 -8.38 -15.49
CA ARG A 404 -3.41 -7.22 -16.22
C ARG A 404 -2.28 -7.62 -17.18
N TYR A 405 -1.92 -6.71 -18.07
CA TYR A 405 -0.66 -6.78 -18.81
C TYR A 405 0.52 -6.28 -17.94
N PRO A 406 1.77 -6.60 -18.31
CA PRO A 406 2.93 -6.05 -17.61
C PRO A 406 2.99 -4.52 -17.73
N LYS A 407 3.52 -3.85 -16.69
CA LYS A 407 3.65 -2.39 -16.66
C LYS A 407 4.55 -1.87 -17.79
N SER A 408 4.03 -1.01 -18.66
CA SER A 408 4.81 -0.20 -19.59
C SER A 408 5.32 1.09 -18.94
N LEU A 409 6.12 1.87 -19.67
CA LEU A 409 6.34 3.28 -19.31
C LEU A 409 5.02 4.06 -19.35
N SER A 410 5.02 5.26 -18.77
CA SER A 410 3.93 6.23 -18.96
C SER A 410 4.04 6.86 -20.36
N GLN A 411 2.90 7.25 -20.94
CA GLN A 411 2.83 7.88 -22.27
C GLN A 411 3.64 9.19 -22.37
N ASN A 412 3.95 9.82 -21.23
CA ASN A 412 4.74 11.04 -21.16
C ASN A 412 6.25 10.83 -21.39
N PHE A 413 6.72 9.58 -21.46
CA PHE A 413 8.12 9.27 -21.69
C PHE A 413 8.38 8.81 -23.13
N SER A 414 9.53 9.24 -23.68
CA SER A 414 9.99 8.75 -24.98
C SER A 414 10.18 7.22 -24.96
N GLY A 415 9.86 6.58 -26.08
CA GLY A 415 9.90 5.12 -26.19
C GLY A 415 8.74 4.38 -25.50
N TYR A 416 7.69 5.08 -25.04
CA TYR A 416 6.49 4.46 -24.46
C TYR A 416 5.99 3.26 -25.27
N LEU A 417 5.75 3.46 -26.57
CA LEU A 417 5.17 2.44 -27.45
C LEU A 417 5.98 1.14 -27.47
N ASP A 418 7.31 1.24 -27.49
CA ASP A 418 8.23 0.10 -27.49
C ASP A 418 8.18 -0.72 -26.21
N THR A 419 7.68 -0.12 -25.12
CA THR A 419 7.52 -0.81 -23.83
C THR A 419 6.12 -1.39 -23.62
N THR A 420 5.16 -1.08 -24.49
CA THR A 420 3.80 -1.61 -24.40
C THR A 420 3.75 -3.08 -24.78
N TRP A 421 2.87 -3.85 -24.12
CA TRP A 421 2.76 -5.30 -24.23
C TRP A 421 1.52 -5.76 -25.00
N GLY A 422 1.46 -7.03 -25.38
CA GLY A 422 0.34 -7.65 -26.10
C GLY A 422 0.52 -7.75 -27.61
N TYR A 423 1.74 -7.61 -28.13
CA TYR A 423 2.03 -7.71 -29.56
C TYR A 423 2.33 -9.15 -29.98
N THR A 424 1.50 -10.09 -29.55
CA THR A 424 1.61 -11.50 -29.92
C THR A 424 1.06 -11.72 -31.32
N ALA A 425 1.50 -12.80 -31.99
CA ALA A 425 1.00 -13.12 -33.33
C ALA A 425 -0.53 -13.24 -33.38
N PHE A 426 -1.13 -13.86 -32.36
CA PHE A 426 -2.58 -13.99 -32.25
C PHE A 426 -3.26 -12.61 -32.12
N ALA A 427 -2.82 -11.79 -31.16
CA ALA A 427 -3.44 -10.49 -30.89
C ALA A 427 -3.32 -9.53 -32.08
N ARG A 428 -2.16 -9.51 -32.74
CA ARG A 428 -1.90 -8.71 -33.94
C ARG A 428 -2.81 -9.15 -35.10
N ALA A 429 -2.91 -10.45 -35.33
CA ALA A 429 -3.74 -11.00 -36.41
C ALA A 429 -5.23 -10.70 -36.18
N GLU A 430 -5.73 -10.90 -34.96
CA GLU A 430 -7.14 -10.62 -34.63
C GLU A 430 -7.46 -9.12 -34.77
N PHE A 431 -6.59 -8.24 -34.25
CA PHE A 431 -6.78 -6.79 -34.40
C PHE A 431 -6.71 -6.34 -35.86
N LYS A 432 -5.74 -6.85 -36.63
CA LYS A 432 -5.61 -6.54 -38.05
C LYS A 432 -6.82 -7.02 -38.85
N ALA A 433 -7.37 -8.19 -38.53
CA ALA A 433 -8.59 -8.69 -39.16
C ALA A 433 -9.79 -7.77 -38.88
N GLN A 434 -9.87 -7.18 -37.67
CA GLN A 434 -10.97 -6.31 -37.27
C GLN A 434 -10.84 -4.87 -37.81
N TYR A 435 -9.63 -4.32 -37.87
CA TYR A 435 -9.40 -2.89 -38.15
C TYR A 435 -8.54 -2.62 -39.39
N GLY A 436 -8.08 -3.66 -40.10
CA GLY A 436 -7.34 -3.55 -41.36
C GLY A 436 -5.86 -3.15 -41.23
N LYS A 437 -5.35 -2.89 -40.03
CA LYS A 437 -3.97 -2.45 -39.77
C LYS A 437 -3.31 -3.25 -38.65
N ASP A 438 -2.04 -3.62 -38.81
CA ASP A 438 -1.29 -4.31 -37.75
C ASP A 438 -0.97 -3.32 -36.62
N PRO A 439 -1.24 -3.66 -35.34
CA PRO A 439 -1.01 -2.72 -34.25
C PRO A 439 0.47 -2.31 -34.08
N VAL A 440 1.44 -3.06 -34.62
CA VAL A 440 2.86 -2.65 -34.58
C VAL A 440 3.16 -1.41 -35.41
N GLU A 441 2.28 -1.07 -36.36
CA GLU A 441 2.40 0.08 -37.27
C GLU A 441 1.68 1.33 -36.75
N LEU A 442 1.05 1.25 -35.57
CA LEU A 442 0.28 2.36 -35.01
C LEU A 442 1.18 3.34 -34.26
N GLU A 443 1.02 4.61 -34.56
CA GLU A 443 1.64 5.70 -33.80
C GLU A 443 0.66 6.26 -32.76
N LEU A 444 1.16 7.00 -31.76
CA LEU A 444 0.30 7.56 -30.70
C LEU A 444 -0.80 8.49 -31.24
N SER A 445 -0.53 9.17 -32.35
CA SER A 445 -1.50 10.03 -33.04
C SER A 445 -2.50 9.26 -33.90
N ASP A 446 -2.32 7.95 -34.11
CA ASP A 446 -3.22 7.14 -34.92
C ASP A 446 -4.57 6.94 -34.18
N PRO A 447 -5.72 7.25 -34.80
CA PRO A 447 -7.03 7.05 -34.18
C PRO A 447 -7.29 5.61 -33.70
N LEU A 448 -6.69 4.61 -34.37
CA LEU A 448 -6.80 3.20 -34.00
C LEU A 448 -6.02 2.85 -32.72
N MET A 449 -5.13 3.72 -32.22
CA MET A 449 -4.41 3.48 -30.97
C MET A 449 -5.36 3.29 -29.79
N SER A 450 -6.43 4.11 -29.72
CA SER A 450 -7.47 3.97 -28.70
C SER A 450 -8.19 2.62 -28.79
N LYS A 451 -8.43 2.12 -29.99
CA LYS A 451 -9.02 0.80 -30.25
C LYS A 451 -8.07 -0.32 -29.85
N TRP A 452 -6.77 -0.16 -30.06
CA TRP A 452 -5.77 -1.15 -29.64
C TRP A 452 -5.62 -1.23 -28.12
N VAL A 453 -5.71 -0.11 -27.41
CA VAL A 453 -5.80 -0.09 -25.95
C VAL A 453 -7.08 -0.80 -25.49
N ALA A 454 -8.23 -0.45 -26.05
CA ALA A 454 -9.51 -1.06 -25.71
C ALA A 454 -9.52 -2.58 -25.95
N TYR A 455 -9.05 -3.03 -27.12
CA TYR A 455 -8.94 -4.45 -27.45
C TYR A 455 -8.19 -5.26 -26.37
N ARG A 456 -7.03 -4.76 -25.91
CA ARG A 456 -6.25 -5.46 -24.87
C ARG A 456 -6.93 -5.39 -23.49
N GLN A 457 -7.56 -4.27 -23.14
CA GLN A 457 -8.37 -4.18 -21.92
C GLN A 457 -9.55 -5.16 -21.95
N ASP A 458 -10.17 -5.33 -23.11
CA ASP A 458 -11.30 -6.25 -23.30
C ASP A 458 -10.87 -7.70 -23.10
N LYS A 459 -9.69 -8.13 -23.56
CA LYS A 459 -9.18 -9.49 -23.31
C LYS A 459 -9.02 -9.82 -21.82
N VAL A 460 -8.59 -8.84 -21.01
CA VAL A 460 -8.54 -9.00 -19.55
C VAL A 460 -9.96 -9.01 -18.97
N THR A 461 -10.81 -8.09 -19.41
CA THR A 461 -12.20 -7.96 -18.95
C THR A 461 -13.03 -9.21 -19.28
N ASP A 462 -12.78 -9.87 -20.41
CA ASP A 462 -13.42 -11.11 -20.82
C ASP A 462 -13.05 -12.27 -19.90
N PHE A 463 -11.83 -12.31 -19.35
CA PHE A 463 -11.49 -13.29 -18.33
C PHE A 463 -12.27 -13.02 -17.04
N VAL A 464 -12.29 -11.76 -16.59
CA VAL A 464 -13.01 -11.36 -15.37
C VAL A 464 -14.50 -11.67 -15.47
N SER A 465 -15.13 -11.43 -16.63
CA SER A 465 -16.56 -11.70 -16.84
C SER A 465 -16.92 -13.18 -16.71
N ARG A 466 -15.98 -14.10 -16.97
CA ARG A 466 -16.19 -15.55 -16.83
C ARG A 466 -16.10 -16.06 -15.40
N LEU A 467 -15.53 -15.29 -14.47
CA LEU A 467 -15.29 -15.75 -13.09
C LEU A 467 -16.59 -16.16 -12.39
N ARG A 468 -17.69 -15.44 -12.63
CA ARG A 468 -18.99 -15.80 -12.04
C ARG A 468 -19.47 -17.17 -12.50
N SER A 469 -19.28 -17.50 -13.77
CA SER A 469 -19.64 -18.82 -14.31
C SER A 469 -18.78 -19.94 -13.73
N ILE A 470 -17.50 -19.67 -13.39
CA ILE A 470 -16.63 -20.65 -12.72
C ILE A 470 -17.14 -20.94 -11.30
N VAL A 471 -17.54 -19.90 -10.58
CA VAL A 471 -18.09 -20.01 -9.23
C VAL A 471 -19.45 -20.72 -9.23
N GLY A 472 -20.31 -20.40 -10.21
CA GLY A 472 -21.69 -20.88 -10.27
C GLY A 472 -22.54 -20.33 -9.12
N ASP A 473 -23.41 -21.17 -8.55
CA ASP A 473 -24.29 -20.80 -7.43
C ASP A 473 -23.61 -20.87 -6.06
N LYS A 474 -22.30 -21.15 -6.01
CA LYS A 474 -21.55 -21.25 -4.75
C LYS A 474 -21.42 -19.87 -4.11
N ASN A 475 -21.47 -19.83 -2.79
CA ASN A 475 -21.25 -18.61 -2.00
C ASN A 475 -19.75 -18.27 -1.90
N ILE A 476 -19.12 -18.00 -3.04
CA ILE A 476 -17.70 -17.65 -3.17
C ILE A 476 -17.60 -16.20 -3.63
N MET A 477 -16.97 -15.36 -2.81
CA MET A 477 -16.73 -13.95 -3.15
C MET A 477 -15.73 -13.84 -4.31
N ILE A 478 -16.02 -13.03 -5.32
CA ILE A 478 -15.08 -12.71 -6.40
C ILE A 478 -14.48 -11.34 -6.13
N SER A 479 -13.17 -11.31 -5.92
CA SER A 479 -12.42 -10.08 -5.73
C SER A 479 -11.21 -9.99 -6.67
N THR A 480 -10.81 -8.78 -7.04
CA THR A 480 -9.64 -8.56 -7.89
C THR A 480 -8.66 -7.60 -7.24
N VAL A 481 -7.37 -7.93 -7.33
CA VAL A 481 -6.27 -7.03 -6.95
C VAL A 481 -6.14 -5.93 -7.99
N ILE A 482 -6.23 -4.67 -7.53
CA ILE A 482 -6.16 -3.50 -8.42
C ILE A 482 -5.10 -2.50 -7.95
N PHE A 483 -4.62 -1.69 -8.88
CA PHE A 483 -3.83 -0.51 -8.55
C PHE A 483 -4.75 0.72 -8.48
N PRO A 484 -4.64 1.56 -7.43
CA PRO A 484 -5.17 2.92 -7.44
C PRO A 484 -4.60 3.76 -8.61
N GLY A 485 -5.21 4.91 -8.93
CA GLY A 485 -4.83 5.70 -10.10
C GLY A 485 -5.36 5.09 -11.40
N HIS A 486 -6.68 5.05 -11.58
CA HIS A 486 -7.34 4.38 -12.72
C HIS A 486 -6.81 4.85 -14.08
N GLN A 487 -6.62 6.17 -14.24
CA GLN A 487 -6.22 6.75 -15.52
C GLN A 487 -4.86 6.25 -16.00
N ASP A 488 -3.86 6.18 -15.11
CA ASP A 488 -2.54 5.64 -15.44
C ASP A 488 -2.61 4.13 -15.65
N THR A 489 -3.24 3.41 -14.72
CA THR A 489 -3.23 1.94 -14.70
C THR A 489 -4.01 1.33 -15.88
N ALA A 490 -5.06 2.01 -16.36
CA ALA A 490 -5.80 1.62 -17.54
C ALA A 490 -4.95 1.63 -18.82
N THR A 491 -3.86 2.40 -18.88
CA THR A 491 -3.01 2.49 -20.07
C THR A 491 -1.62 1.86 -19.88
N THR A 492 -1.05 1.93 -18.67
CA THR A 492 0.27 1.36 -18.37
C THR A 492 0.22 -0.11 -18.02
N LYS A 493 -0.91 -0.60 -17.50
CA LYS A 493 -1.12 -2.02 -17.12
C LYS A 493 -2.31 -2.66 -17.84
N LEU A 494 -3.10 -1.86 -18.56
CA LEU A 494 -4.31 -2.31 -19.26
C LEU A 494 -5.33 -2.97 -18.30
N GLN A 495 -5.35 -2.50 -17.04
CA GLN A 495 -6.26 -2.96 -16.00
C GLN A 495 -7.43 -1.98 -15.90
N ASN A 496 -8.59 -2.32 -16.50
CA ASN A 496 -9.75 -1.44 -16.53
C ASN A 496 -10.82 -1.85 -15.51
N TRP A 497 -10.45 -1.73 -14.23
CA TRP A 497 -11.29 -2.22 -13.14
C TRP A 497 -12.63 -1.47 -12.99
N SER A 498 -12.73 -0.20 -13.40
CA SER A 498 -14.00 0.54 -13.31
C SER A 498 -15.11 -0.10 -14.15
N VAL A 499 -14.77 -0.68 -15.31
CA VAL A 499 -15.71 -1.43 -16.15
C VAL A 499 -16.20 -2.70 -15.44
N TRP A 500 -15.33 -3.38 -14.69
CA TRP A 500 -15.69 -4.60 -13.96
C TRP A 500 -16.71 -4.31 -12.86
N ALA A 501 -16.56 -3.17 -12.17
CA ALA A 501 -17.54 -2.70 -11.20
C ALA A 501 -18.88 -2.32 -11.84
N GLN A 502 -18.84 -1.51 -12.91
CA GLN A 502 -20.05 -1.04 -13.60
C GLN A 502 -20.86 -2.19 -14.20
N ARG A 503 -20.19 -3.26 -14.65
CA ARG A 503 -20.83 -4.45 -15.21
C ARG A 503 -21.16 -5.54 -14.17
N GLY A 504 -20.83 -5.33 -12.89
CA GLY A 504 -21.12 -6.28 -11.82
C GLY A 504 -20.36 -7.60 -11.94
N TYR A 505 -19.15 -7.59 -12.49
CA TYR A 505 -18.36 -8.81 -12.68
C TYR A 505 -17.62 -9.27 -11.43
N VAL A 506 -17.48 -8.39 -10.43
CA VAL A 506 -16.76 -8.65 -9.18
C VAL A 506 -17.57 -8.14 -7.99
N ASP A 507 -17.39 -8.79 -6.84
CA ASP A 507 -18.01 -8.42 -5.56
C ASP A 507 -17.16 -7.39 -4.80
N ALA A 508 -15.83 -7.46 -4.96
CA ALA A 508 -14.91 -6.58 -4.24
C ALA A 508 -13.64 -6.22 -5.04
N PHE A 509 -13.06 -5.07 -4.69
CA PHE A 509 -11.69 -4.72 -5.05
C PHE A 509 -10.77 -4.83 -3.84
N THR A 510 -9.56 -5.31 -4.08
CA THR A 510 -8.48 -5.36 -3.09
C THR A 510 -7.32 -4.48 -3.54
N PRO A 511 -7.42 -3.13 -3.39
CA PRO A 511 -6.41 -2.23 -3.92
C PRO A 511 -5.07 -2.35 -3.20
N LEU A 512 -3.98 -2.30 -3.97
CA LEU A 512 -2.61 -2.26 -3.45
C LEU A 512 -2.24 -0.84 -3.03
N ILE A 513 -2.49 -0.51 -1.76
CA ILE A 513 -2.16 0.80 -1.18
C ILE A 513 -0.74 0.74 -0.64
N MET A 514 0.22 1.02 -1.53
CA MET A 514 1.66 0.98 -1.25
C MET A 514 2.19 2.34 -0.77
N SER A 515 1.51 2.95 0.19
CA SER A 515 1.96 4.20 0.82
C SER A 515 1.99 4.05 2.33
N SER A 516 2.91 4.78 2.98
CA SER A 516 2.88 4.96 4.44
C SER A 516 2.04 6.16 4.87
N ASP A 517 1.61 7.00 3.94
CA ASP A 517 0.78 8.17 4.24
C ASP A 517 -0.70 7.78 4.35
N LYS A 518 -1.29 8.01 5.53
CA LYS A 518 -2.71 7.72 5.79
C LYS A 518 -3.68 8.51 4.91
N TYR A 519 -3.37 9.75 4.54
CA TYR A 519 -4.23 10.55 3.67
C TYR A 519 -4.16 10.08 2.22
N MET A 520 -2.97 9.66 1.75
CA MET A 520 -2.88 9.01 0.44
C MET A 520 -3.68 7.71 0.42
N ALA A 521 -3.60 6.90 1.48
CA ALA A 521 -4.39 5.69 1.60
C ALA A 521 -5.90 5.97 1.53
N GLY A 522 -6.37 6.98 2.28
CA GLY A 522 -7.77 7.43 2.23
C GLY A 522 -8.16 7.94 0.84
N ASN A 523 -7.32 8.75 0.20
CA ASN A 523 -7.57 9.28 -1.14
C ASN A 523 -7.68 8.19 -2.20
N SER A 524 -6.87 7.12 -2.12
CA SER A 524 -7.00 5.95 -3.00
C SER A 524 -8.37 5.30 -2.84
N VAL A 525 -8.88 5.14 -1.61
CA VAL A 525 -10.23 4.59 -1.37
C VAL A 525 -11.32 5.53 -1.89
N ARG A 526 -11.16 6.85 -1.71
CA ARG A 526 -12.10 7.85 -2.24
C ARG A 526 -12.18 7.79 -3.77
N GLU A 527 -11.04 7.70 -4.45
CA GLU A 527 -10.95 7.56 -5.92
C GLU A 527 -11.64 6.28 -6.40
N ILE A 528 -11.33 5.14 -5.79
CA ILE A 528 -11.93 3.86 -6.21
C ILE A 528 -13.45 3.90 -6.04
N ARG A 529 -13.93 4.44 -4.92
CA ARG A 529 -15.37 4.57 -4.67
C ARG A 529 -16.07 5.47 -5.69
N SER A 530 -15.46 6.60 -6.06
CA SER A 530 -16.09 7.53 -7.01
C SER A 530 -16.24 6.92 -8.41
N LEU A 531 -15.36 5.98 -8.78
CA LEU A 531 -15.38 5.30 -10.08
C LEU A 531 -16.15 3.96 -10.08
N ALA A 532 -16.12 3.22 -8.97
CA ALA A 532 -16.79 1.93 -8.83
C ALA A 532 -18.25 2.04 -8.39
N GLY A 533 -18.61 3.14 -7.71
CA GLY A 533 -19.91 3.30 -7.06
C GLY A 533 -20.06 2.38 -5.85
N ASN A 534 -21.31 2.11 -5.46
CA ASN A 534 -21.65 1.31 -4.28
C ASN A 534 -21.85 -0.19 -4.59
N ASN A 535 -21.63 -0.62 -5.84
CA ASN A 535 -21.89 -1.99 -6.28
C ASN A 535 -20.78 -2.98 -5.91
N VAL A 536 -19.62 -2.48 -5.48
CA VAL A 536 -18.42 -3.28 -5.21
C VAL A 536 -17.83 -2.86 -3.87
N CYS A 537 -17.53 -3.83 -3.02
CA CYS A 537 -16.85 -3.58 -1.75
C CYS A 537 -15.39 -3.16 -1.99
N ILE A 538 -14.85 -2.29 -1.14
CA ILE A 538 -13.42 -1.93 -1.18
C ILE A 538 -12.77 -2.57 0.04
N LEU A 539 -11.91 -3.56 -0.17
CA LEU A 539 -11.14 -4.23 0.88
C LEU A 539 -9.70 -3.71 0.82
N SER A 540 -9.42 -2.62 1.53
CA SER A 540 -8.15 -1.89 1.45
C SER A 540 -6.95 -2.77 1.77
N GLY A 541 -6.10 -3.01 0.77
CA GLY A 541 -4.82 -3.70 0.91
C GLY A 541 -3.72 -2.77 1.40
N LEU A 542 -3.36 -2.85 2.68
CA LEU A 542 -2.39 -1.98 3.34
C LEU A 542 -1.01 -2.64 3.43
N PHE A 543 0.02 -1.94 2.95
CA PHE A 543 1.39 -2.44 2.83
C PHE A 543 2.32 -2.00 3.97
N GLU A 544 1.80 -1.35 5.01
CA GLU A 544 2.64 -0.73 6.04
C GLU A 544 3.61 -1.70 6.74
N PRO A 545 3.23 -2.95 7.06
CA PRO A 545 4.21 -3.93 7.57
C PRO A 545 5.34 -4.20 6.58
N PHE A 546 5.02 -4.32 5.29
CA PHE A 546 5.99 -4.57 4.22
C PHE A 546 6.93 -3.38 3.97
N THR A 547 6.44 -2.14 4.08
CA THR A 547 7.25 -0.92 3.85
C THR A 547 8.16 -0.55 5.02
N ALA A 548 8.21 -1.38 6.07
CA ALA A 548 8.89 -1.14 7.34
C ALA A 548 8.36 0.12 8.06
N GLY A 549 7.04 0.29 8.01
CA GLY A 549 6.32 1.30 8.79
C GLY A 549 6.20 0.96 10.27
N SER A 550 5.55 1.83 11.04
CA SER A 550 5.23 1.55 12.44
C SER A 550 3.81 0.99 12.60
N PRO A 551 3.51 0.21 13.67
CA PRO A 551 2.13 -0.20 13.97
C PRO A 551 1.19 1.00 14.10
N ALA A 552 1.70 2.07 14.66
CA ALA A 552 1.05 3.36 14.78
C ALA A 552 0.61 3.98 13.44
N ASP A 553 1.45 3.88 12.40
CA ASP A 553 1.13 4.35 11.05
C ASP A 553 0.04 3.48 10.42
N LEU A 554 0.14 2.16 10.58
CA LEU A 554 -0.88 1.21 10.11
C LEU A 554 -2.25 1.50 10.73
N ILE A 555 -2.32 1.71 12.05
CA ILE A 555 -3.56 2.07 12.74
C ILE A 555 -4.13 3.40 12.19
N GLY A 556 -3.26 4.37 11.91
CA GLY A 556 -3.64 5.63 11.26
C GLY A 556 -4.20 5.44 9.85
N GLN A 557 -3.62 4.53 9.06
CA GLN A 557 -4.13 4.18 7.74
C GLN A 557 -5.48 3.49 7.82
N ILE A 558 -5.65 2.51 8.71
CA ILE A 558 -6.92 1.81 8.93
C ILE A 558 -8.02 2.83 9.25
N ALA A 559 -7.78 3.75 10.17
CA ALA A 559 -8.74 4.80 10.50
C ALA A 559 -9.09 5.68 9.28
N SER A 560 -8.09 6.05 8.48
CA SER A 560 -8.28 6.90 7.30
C SER A 560 -9.04 6.21 6.17
N VAL A 561 -8.71 4.96 5.83
CA VAL A 561 -9.43 4.22 4.79
C VAL A 561 -10.86 3.91 5.21
N ARG A 562 -11.11 3.67 6.50
CA ARG A 562 -12.48 3.53 7.05
C ARG A 562 -13.28 4.82 6.96
N SER A 563 -12.69 5.98 7.28
CA SER A 563 -13.40 7.26 7.13
C SER A 563 -13.74 7.58 5.69
N GLU A 564 -12.92 7.07 4.76
CA GLU A 564 -13.19 7.17 3.34
C GLU A 564 -14.09 6.06 2.81
N GLY A 565 -14.55 5.15 3.70
CA GLY A 565 -15.61 4.15 3.52
C GLY A 565 -15.15 2.78 3.01
N SER A 566 -13.94 2.35 3.36
CA SER A 566 -13.50 0.96 3.17
C SER A 566 -14.47 -0.03 3.82
N SER A 567 -14.69 -1.17 3.16
CA SER A 567 -15.53 -2.28 3.63
C SER A 567 -14.72 -3.38 4.34
N GLY A 568 -13.39 -3.34 4.22
CA GLY A 568 -12.50 -4.32 4.81
C GLY A 568 -11.05 -3.87 4.83
N ILE A 569 -10.24 -4.51 5.67
CA ILE A 569 -8.81 -4.26 5.80
C ILE A 569 -8.08 -5.56 5.46
N ILE A 570 -7.15 -5.51 4.51
CA ILE A 570 -6.27 -6.64 4.16
C ILE A 570 -4.83 -6.18 4.38
N LEU A 571 -4.06 -6.93 5.17
CA LEU A 571 -2.66 -6.60 5.42
C LEU A 571 -1.76 -7.33 4.41
N PHE A 572 -0.83 -6.59 3.79
CA PHE A 572 0.24 -7.14 2.98
C PHE A 572 1.57 -7.04 3.75
N ASP A 573 2.19 -8.13 4.16
CA ASP A 573 1.73 -9.53 4.12
C ASP A 573 2.15 -10.25 5.40
N ASN A 574 1.65 -11.48 5.60
CA ASN A 574 1.89 -12.26 6.83
C ASN A 574 3.38 -12.39 7.21
N ALA A 575 4.30 -12.43 6.24
CA ALA A 575 5.73 -12.56 6.51
C ALA A 575 6.33 -11.30 7.17
N HIS A 576 5.70 -10.13 7.01
CA HIS A 576 6.18 -8.85 7.51
C HIS A 576 5.41 -8.34 8.75
N ILE A 577 4.40 -9.08 9.21
CA ILE A 577 3.68 -8.77 10.45
C ILE A 577 4.53 -9.25 11.64
N SER A 578 5.33 -8.34 12.21
CA SER A 578 6.10 -8.58 13.43
C SER A 578 5.22 -8.64 14.69
N ASP A 579 5.80 -9.06 15.81
CA ASP A 579 5.11 -9.11 17.10
C ASP A 579 4.57 -7.74 17.55
N ASP A 580 5.25 -6.64 17.20
CA ASP A 580 4.78 -5.28 17.50
C ASP A 580 3.47 -4.95 16.76
N PHE A 581 3.35 -5.38 15.49
CA PHE A 581 2.08 -5.25 14.75
C PHE A 581 1.01 -6.15 15.35
N ILE A 582 1.36 -7.38 15.76
CA ILE A 582 0.42 -8.28 16.44
C ILE A 582 -0.10 -7.64 17.74
N GLU A 583 0.77 -7.04 18.56
CA GLU A 583 0.38 -6.35 19.80
C GLU A 583 -0.60 -5.20 19.50
N ALA A 584 -0.26 -4.33 18.54
CA ALA A 584 -1.10 -3.19 18.18
C ALA A 584 -2.48 -3.61 17.64
N LEU A 585 -2.53 -4.61 16.74
CA LEU A 585 -3.77 -5.11 16.15
C LEU A 585 -4.64 -5.84 17.19
N SER A 586 -4.02 -6.54 18.14
CA SER A 586 -4.72 -7.28 19.20
C SER A 586 -5.40 -6.38 20.24
N ALA A 587 -5.08 -5.07 20.27
CA ALA A 587 -5.64 -4.13 21.22
C ALA A 587 -7.17 -4.05 21.12
N ARG A 588 -7.69 -3.73 19.93
CA ARG A 588 -9.14 -3.64 19.67
C ARG A 588 -9.49 -3.55 18.19
N ILE A 589 -8.61 -2.96 17.38
CA ILE A 589 -8.99 -2.40 16.08
C ILE A 589 -9.63 -3.38 15.07
N LEU A 590 -9.28 -4.67 15.12
CA LEU A 590 -9.88 -5.72 14.28
C LEU A 590 -10.73 -6.73 15.09
N ARG A 591 -10.84 -6.55 16.41
CA ARG A 591 -11.54 -7.48 17.29
C ARG A 591 -13.02 -7.15 17.37
N LYS A 592 -13.85 -8.16 17.14
CA LYS A 592 -15.31 -8.03 17.11
C LYS A 592 -15.94 -8.13 18.51
N ASP A 593 -15.13 -8.39 19.55
CA ASP A 593 -15.53 -8.63 20.95
C ASP A 593 -15.14 -7.50 21.92
#